data_AF-J2WWD8-F1
#
_entry.id   AF-J2WWD8-F1
#
_cell.length_a   1.000
_cell.length_b   1.000
_cell.length_c   1.000
_cell.angle_alpha   90.00
_cell.angle_beta   90.00
_cell.angle_gamma   90.00
#
_symmetry.space_group_name_H-M   'P 1'
#
loop_
_entity.id
_entity.type
_entity.pdbx_description
1 polymer ?
#
loop_
_entity_poly.entity_id
_entity_poly.type
_entity_poly.pdbx_seq_one_letter_code
_entity_poly.pdbx_strand_id
1 'polypeptide(L)'
;MKSPRERAAEGLNVGDRFTVVRCFCADDILQFSQISRDYNPVHCDADYAQLRGFKSPIAHGLLTASLITQIGGQIGWLATGMSFEFKRPVYPGEQITCDWLITHIDERGHAKAEVSVINADGILVLKATTTGVLPGERERERLKRMIAEGDLSNGAR
;
A
#
# COMPACT_ATOMS: atom_id res chain seq x y z
N MET A 1 -11.33 -10.82 -14.43
CA MET A 1 -10.31 -11.22 -13.44
C MET A 1 -10.91 -10.95 -12.06
N LYS A 2 -10.76 -11.85 -11.08
CA LYS A 2 -11.31 -11.62 -9.73
C LYS A 2 -10.58 -10.44 -9.07
N SER A 3 -11.34 -9.56 -8.43
CA SER A 3 -10.81 -8.51 -7.56
C SER A 3 -9.99 -9.11 -6.40
N PRO A 4 -9.11 -8.32 -5.76
CA PRO A 4 -8.38 -8.79 -4.59
C PRO A 4 -9.29 -9.28 -3.46
N ARG A 5 -10.46 -8.64 -3.28
CA ARG A 5 -11.43 -9.00 -2.25
C ARG A 5 -12.15 -10.33 -2.54
N GLU A 6 -12.51 -10.57 -3.80
CA GLU A 6 -13.05 -11.87 -4.22
C GLU A 6 -12.04 -13.00 -4.00
N ARG A 7 -10.77 -12.77 -4.34
CA ARG A 7 -9.69 -13.75 -4.07
C ARG A 7 -9.54 -14.01 -2.57
N ALA A 8 -9.58 -12.98 -1.74
CA ALA A 8 -9.50 -13.15 -0.28
C ALA A 8 -10.69 -13.92 0.30
N ALA A 9 -11.88 -13.70 -0.24
CA ALA A 9 -13.09 -14.44 0.15
C ALA A 9 -13.00 -15.95 -0.18
N GLU A 10 -12.25 -16.31 -1.23
CA GLU A 10 -12.00 -17.70 -1.63
C GLU A 10 -10.88 -18.37 -0.83
N GLY A 11 -10.03 -17.58 -0.18
CA GLY A 11 -8.84 -18.03 0.53
C GLY A 11 -7.58 -17.80 -0.29
N LEU A 12 -6.60 -17.14 0.33
CA LEU A 12 -5.31 -16.82 -0.30
C LEU A 12 -4.30 -17.93 -0.05
N ASN A 13 -3.33 -18.01 -0.96
CA ASN A 13 -2.27 -19.00 -0.95
C ASN A 13 -0.89 -18.33 -1.01
N VAL A 14 0.13 -19.06 -0.56
CA VAL A 14 1.53 -18.67 -0.82
C VAL A 14 1.75 -18.56 -2.32
N GLY A 15 2.41 -17.50 -2.76
CA GLY A 15 2.61 -17.18 -4.17
C GLY A 15 1.58 -16.22 -4.76
N ASP A 16 0.47 -15.94 -4.05
CA ASP A 16 -0.49 -14.95 -4.50
C ASP A 16 0.14 -13.56 -4.61
N ARG A 17 -0.10 -12.92 -5.77
CA ARG A 17 0.38 -11.57 -6.09
C ARG A 17 -0.76 -10.57 -6.25
N PHE A 18 -0.51 -9.34 -5.83
CA PHE A 18 -1.40 -8.19 -6.03
C PHE A 18 -0.58 -6.98 -6.46
N THR A 19 -1.13 -6.21 -7.39
CA THR A 19 -0.46 -5.02 -7.92
C THR A 19 -1.44 -3.86 -7.91
N VAL A 20 -0.99 -2.70 -7.45
CA VAL A 20 -1.73 -1.43 -7.56
C VAL A 20 -0.82 -0.35 -8.10
N VAL A 21 -1.37 0.52 -8.92
CA VAL A 21 -0.67 1.67 -9.52
C VAL A 21 -1.31 2.95 -8.99
N ARG A 22 -0.50 3.90 -8.56
CA ARG A 22 -0.96 5.21 -8.09
C ARG A 22 -0.06 6.32 -8.62
N CYS A 23 -0.64 7.50 -8.70
CA CYS A 23 0.06 8.75 -8.90
C CYS A 23 -0.44 9.69 -7.80
N PHE A 24 0.46 10.18 -6.95
CA PHE A 24 0.13 11.15 -5.91
C PHE A 24 0.38 12.55 -6.42
N CYS A 25 -0.60 13.44 -6.29
CA CYS A 25 -0.46 14.84 -6.63
C CYS A 25 0.00 15.67 -5.41
N ALA A 26 0.25 16.96 -5.63
CA ALA A 26 0.64 17.87 -4.54
C ALA A 26 -0.46 17.99 -3.47
N ASP A 27 -1.73 17.87 -3.86
CA ASP A 27 -2.85 17.91 -2.91
C ASP A 27 -2.86 16.66 -2.00
N ASP A 28 -2.54 15.47 -2.53
CA ASP A 28 -2.40 14.26 -1.71
C ASP A 28 -1.32 14.42 -0.63
N ILE A 29 -0.18 15.02 -1.00
CA ILE A 29 0.95 15.28 -0.08
C ILE A 29 0.53 16.31 0.99
N LEU A 30 -0.19 17.36 0.59
CA LEU A 30 -0.72 18.35 1.51
C LEU A 30 -1.73 17.72 2.48
N GLN A 31 -2.70 16.97 1.99
CA GLN A 31 -3.69 16.27 2.82
C GLN A 31 -3.01 15.29 3.78
N PHE A 32 -2.01 14.55 3.32
CA PHE A 32 -1.26 13.64 4.17
C PHE A 32 -0.52 14.38 5.28
N SER A 33 0.06 15.56 5.01
CA SER A 33 0.69 16.38 6.06
C SER A 33 -0.31 16.81 7.14
N GLN A 34 -1.56 17.09 6.76
CA GLN A 34 -2.61 17.49 7.71
C GLN A 34 -3.03 16.32 8.61
N ILE A 35 -3.18 15.13 8.04
CA ILE A 35 -3.59 13.93 8.76
C ILE A 35 -2.46 13.39 9.64
N SER A 36 -1.25 13.29 9.09
CA SER A 36 -0.08 12.73 9.78
C SER A 36 0.58 13.70 10.76
N ARG A 37 0.33 15.01 10.61
CA ARG A 37 1.05 16.10 11.27
C ARG A 37 2.54 16.16 10.93
N ASP A 38 2.98 15.47 9.87
CA ASP A 38 4.33 15.58 9.35
C ASP A 38 4.43 16.79 8.41
N TYR A 39 4.88 17.90 9.00
CA TYR A 39 5.13 19.17 8.32
C TYR A 39 6.61 19.39 8.01
N ASN A 40 7.40 18.32 7.82
CA ASN A 40 8.78 18.48 7.39
C ASN A 40 8.84 19.33 6.10
N PRO A 41 9.63 20.42 6.06
CA PRO A 41 9.61 21.34 4.92
C PRO A 41 10.02 20.70 3.58
N VAL A 42 10.70 19.55 3.60
CA VAL A 42 10.97 18.72 2.40
C VAL A 42 9.70 18.38 1.60
N HIS A 43 8.52 18.41 2.23
CA HIS A 43 7.25 18.08 1.60
C HIS A 43 6.47 19.29 1.07
N CYS A 44 6.83 20.53 1.44
CA CYS A 44 6.03 21.72 1.12
C CYS A 44 6.81 22.97 0.71
N ASP A 45 8.11 23.04 1.03
CA ASP A 45 8.94 24.21 0.76
C ASP A 45 9.99 23.88 -0.31
N ALA A 46 9.92 24.58 -1.44
CA ALA A 46 10.76 24.29 -2.60
C ALA A 46 12.24 24.62 -2.33
N ASP A 47 12.51 25.73 -1.65
CA ASP A 47 13.88 26.16 -1.35
C ASP A 47 14.53 25.20 -0.36
N TYR A 48 13.81 24.79 0.68
CA TYR A 48 14.27 23.78 1.63
C TYR A 48 14.52 22.43 0.95
N ALA A 49 13.62 21.98 0.07
CA ALA A 49 13.80 20.75 -0.68
C ALA A 49 15.06 20.81 -1.56
N GLN A 50 15.31 21.95 -2.23
CA GLN A 50 16.50 22.18 -3.04
C GLN A 50 17.78 22.18 -2.20
N LEU A 51 17.78 22.84 -1.04
CA LEU A 51 18.90 22.82 -0.09
C LEU A 51 19.24 21.41 0.40
N ARG A 52 18.25 20.50 0.41
CA ARG A 52 18.43 19.07 0.73
C ARG A 52 18.81 18.21 -0.48
N GLY A 53 18.98 18.80 -1.65
CA GLY A 53 19.41 18.13 -2.87
C GLY A 53 18.27 17.49 -3.68
N PHE A 54 17.01 17.82 -3.38
CA PHE A 54 15.87 17.38 -4.18
C PHE A 54 15.54 18.39 -5.29
N LYS A 55 14.90 17.93 -6.38
CA LYS A 55 14.50 18.82 -7.49
C LYS A 55 13.26 19.68 -7.18
N SER A 56 12.45 19.26 -6.21
CA SER A 56 11.22 19.90 -5.77
C SER A 56 10.77 19.21 -4.47
N PRO A 57 9.69 19.68 -3.80
CA PRO A 57 9.10 18.94 -2.69
C PRO A 57 8.73 17.50 -3.09
N ILE A 58 8.92 16.56 -2.17
CA ILE A 58 8.71 15.12 -2.38
C ILE A 58 7.58 14.60 -1.50
N ALA A 59 6.97 13.48 -1.91
CA ALA A 59 5.96 12.81 -1.10
C ALA A 59 6.55 12.25 0.21
N HIS A 60 5.73 12.19 1.25
CA HIS A 60 6.08 11.47 2.48
C HIS A 60 6.35 10.00 2.17
N GLY A 61 7.37 9.42 2.81
CA GLY A 61 7.66 7.99 2.68
C GLY A 61 6.43 7.14 3.06
N LEU A 62 5.72 7.52 4.12
CA LEU A 62 4.52 6.81 4.57
C LEU A 62 3.30 7.01 3.66
N LEU A 63 3.21 8.12 2.92
CA LEU A 63 2.20 8.26 1.86
C LEU A 63 2.48 7.25 0.73
N THR A 64 3.74 7.10 0.32
CA THR A 64 4.14 6.04 -0.62
C THR A 64 3.88 4.64 -0.06
N ALA A 65 4.17 4.41 1.22
CA ALA A 65 3.91 3.14 1.88
C ALA A 65 2.40 2.82 2.00
N SER A 66 1.51 3.82 1.94
CA SER A 66 0.05 3.60 2.03
C SER A 66 -0.52 2.73 0.91
N LEU A 67 0.19 2.52 -0.22
CA LEU A 67 -0.23 1.56 -1.25
C LEU A 67 -0.40 0.13 -0.67
N ILE A 68 0.41 -0.22 0.34
CA ILE A 68 0.32 -1.49 1.07
C ILE A 68 -1.02 -1.59 1.80
N THR A 69 -1.55 -0.49 2.35
CA THR A 69 -2.86 -0.50 3.02
C THR A 69 -4.01 -0.60 2.04
N GLN A 70 -3.85 -0.12 0.79
CA GLN A 70 -4.84 -0.31 -0.27
C GLN A 70 -4.99 -1.81 -0.60
N ILE A 71 -3.88 -2.52 -0.83
CA ILE A 71 -3.91 -3.97 -1.07
C ILE A 71 -4.42 -4.70 0.18
N GLY A 72 -3.78 -4.44 1.33
CA GLY A 72 -4.09 -5.08 2.61
C GLY A 72 -5.56 -4.96 3.00
N GLY A 73 -6.15 -3.77 2.84
CA GLY A 73 -7.57 -3.52 3.13
C GLY A 73 -8.53 -4.25 2.18
N GLN A 74 -8.13 -4.53 0.94
CA GLN A 74 -8.95 -5.34 0.03
C GLN A 74 -8.87 -6.82 0.34
N ILE A 75 -7.71 -7.31 0.78
CA ILE A 75 -7.49 -8.73 1.05
C ILE A 75 -7.77 -9.13 2.50
N GLY A 76 -8.21 -8.18 3.34
CA GLY A 76 -8.49 -8.42 4.76
C GLY A 76 -7.24 -8.74 5.58
N TRP A 77 -6.08 -8.19 5.19
CA TRP A 77 -4.82 -8.38 5.90
C TRP A 77 -4.78 -7.53 7.17
N LEU A 78 -4.89 -8.18 8.34
CA LEU A 78 -4.68 -7.52 9.61
C LEU A 78 -3.19 -7.45 9.91
N ALA A 79 -2.57 -6.31 9.59
CA ALA A 79 -1.14 -6.12 9.76
C ALA A 79 -0.72 -6.17 11.23
N THR A 80 0.28 -7.00 11.55
CA THR A 80 0.90 -7.13 12.88
C THR A 80 2.31 -6.53 12.92
N GLY A 81 2.94 -6.37 11.76
CA GLY A 81 4.28 -5.81 11.63
C GLY A 81 4.54 -5.34 10.22
N MET A 82 5.29 -4.24 10.09
CA MET A 82 5.73 -3.70 8.81
C MET A 82 7.14 -3.13 8.96
N SER A 83 7.98 -3.37 7.97
CA SER A 83 9.33 -2.79 7.86
C SER A 83 9.47 -2.17 6.48
N PHE A 84 10.01 -0.95 6.42
CA PHE A 84 10.13 -0.15 5.21
C PHE A 84 11.56 0.32 5.00
N GLU A 85 12.04 0.22 3.76
CA GLU A 85 13.29 0.81 3.30
C GLU A 85 12.98 1.78 2.15
N PHE A 86 13.10 3.08 2.42
CA PHE A 86 12.88 4.15 1.44
C PHE A 86 14.15 4.36 0.61
N LYS A 87 14.14 3.96 -0.66
CA LYS A 87 15.32 3.94 -1.53
C LYS A 87 15.47 5.22 -2.33
N ARG A 88 14.35 5.81 -2.77
CA ARG A 88 14.34 7.03 -3.59
C ARG A 88 13.13 7.90 -3.25
N PRO A 89 13.26 9.23 -3.42
CA PRO A 89 12.11 10.12 -3.30
C PRO A 89 11.09 9.83 -4.40
N VAL A 90 9.81 10.05 -4.07
CA VAL A 90 8.71 10.05 -5.03
C VAL A 90 8.24 11.49 -5.20
N TYR A 91 8.12 11.92 -6.45
CA TYR A 91 7.69 13.29 -6.75
C TYR A 91 6.20 13.38 -7.04
N PRO A 92 5.56 14.53 -6.78
CA PRO A 92 4.17 14.76 -7.19
C PRO A 92 4.02 14.51 -8.70
N GLY A 93 2.98 13.79 -9.10
CA GLY A 93 2.73 13.44 -10.50
C GLY A 93 3.48 12.18 -10.99
N GLU A 94 4.38 11.61 -10.18
CA GLU A 94 5.10 10.39 -10.54
C GLU A 94 4.19 9.16 -10.35
N GLN A 95 4.09 8.35 -11.41
CA GLN A 95 3.41 7.06 -11.32
C GLN A 95 4.31 6.04 -10.63
N ILE A 96 3.76 5.36 -9.63
CA ILE A 96 4.40 4.28 -8.89
C ILE A 96 3.53 3.03 -8.92
N THR A 97 4.20 1.87 -9.00
CA THR A 97 3.58 0.54 -9.03
C THR A 97 4.02 -0.22 -7.79
N CYS A 98 3.07 -0.65 -6.98
CA CYS A 98 3.29 -1.48 -5.80
C CYS A 98 2.95 -2.93 -6.11
N ASP A 99 3.93 -3.81 -5.99
CA ASP A 99 3.77 -5.25 -6.11
C ASP A 99 3.89 -5.91 -4.74
N TRP A 100 2.88 -6.72 -4.40
CA TRP A 100 2.78 -7.48 -3.16
C TRP A 100 2.82 -8.97 -3.48
N LEU A 101 3.69 -9.72 -2.79
CA LEU A 101 3.79 -11.17 -2.89
C LEU A 101 3.63 -11.81 -1.51
N ILE A 102 2.64 -12.70 -1.35
CA ILE A 102 2.54 -13.53 -0.15
C ILE A 102 3.60 -14.63 -0.21
N THR A 103 4.53 -14.62 0.75
CA THR A 103 5.68 -15.55 0.78
C THR A 103 5.51 -16.67 1.80
N HIS A 104 4.62 -16.50 2.78
CA HIS A 104 4.35 -17.51 3.79
C HIS A 104 2.94 -17.37 4.36
N ILE A 105 2.30 -18.49 4.68
CA ILE A 105 1.05 -18.59 5.43
C ILE A 105 1.18 -19.84 6.34
N ASP A 106 0.92 -19.68 7.64
CA ASP A 106 0.87 -20.79 8.59
C ASP A 106 -0.55 -21.35 8.76
N GLU A 107 -0.69 -22.46 9.49
CA GLU A 107 -1.98 -23.13 9.75
C GLU A 107 -2.99 -22.27 10.52
N ARG A 108 -2.52 -21.22 11.22
CA ARG A 108 -3.34 -20.28 11.99
C ARG A 108 -3.70 -19.03 11.17
N GLY A 109 -3.26 -18.95 9.91
CA GLY A 109 -3.50 -17.81 9.02
C GLY A 109 -2.55 -16.64 9.24
N HIS A 110 -1.49 -16.78 10.05
CA HIS A 110 -0.43 -15.78 10.06
C HIS A 110 0.32 -15.85 8.75
N ALA A 111 0.53 -14.68 8.16
CA ALA A 111 1.13 -14.57 6.85
C ALA A 111 2.28 -13.56 6.85
N LYS A 112 3.20 -13.75 5.91
CA LYS A 112 4.27 -12.81 5.58
C LYS A 112 4.19 -12.49 4.10
N ALA A 113 4.47 -11.23 3.77
CA ALA A 113 4.56 -10.76 2.41
C ALA A 113 5.77 -9.86 2.20
N GLU A 114 6.26 -9.90 0.96
CA GLU A 114 7.27 -8.99 0.45
C GLU A 114 6.60 -7.99 -0.48
N VAL A 115 7.02 -6.73 -0.38
CA VAL A 115 6.49 -5.64 -1.18
C VAL A 115 7.62 -4.86 -1.81
N SER A 116 7.45 -4.53 -3.09
CA SER A 116 8.31 -3.60 -3.82
C SER A 116 7.45 -2.53 -4.48
N VAL A 117 7.91 -1.29 -4.40
CA VAL A 117 7.32 -0.19 -5.16
C VAL A 117 8.38 0.34 -6.12
N ILE A 118 8.01 0.43 -7.38
CA ILE A 118 8.86 0.96 -8.47
C ILE A 118 8.20 2.20 -9.07
N ASN A 119 8.98 3.09 -9.66
CA ASN A 119 8.45 4.17 -10.48
C ASN A 119 8.23 3.72 -11.94
N ALA A 120 7.79 4.63 -12.80
CA ALA A 120 7.55 4.38 -14.23
C ALA A 120 8.77 3.84 -15.01
N ASP A 121 10.00 4.16 -14.55
CA ASP A 121 11.25 3.67 -15.16
C ASP A 121 11.67 2.28 -14.64
N GLY A 122 10.85 1.64 -13.80
CA GLY A 122 11.16 0.37 -13.16
C GLY A 122 12.16 0.48 -12.01
N ILE A 123 12.44 1.70 -11.54
CA ILE A 123 13.41 1.94 -10.49
C ILE A 123 12.76 1.75 -9.12
N LEU A 124 13.36 0.91 -8.27
CA LEU A 124 12.90 0.68 -6.90
C LEU A 124 12.93 1.97 -6.06
N VAL A 125 11.76 2.36 -5.54
CA VAL A 125 11.58 3.54 -4.66
C VAL A 125 11.33 3.14 -3.21
N LEU A 126 10.64 2.03 -2.96
CA LEU A 126 10.36 1.50 -1.63
C LEU A 126 10.45 -0.02 -1.65
N LYS A 127 11.12 -0.59 -0.65
CA LYS A 127 11.06 -2.02 -0.34
C LYS A 127 10.41 -2.18 1.02
N ALA A 128 9.55 -3.18 1.17
CA ALA A 128 8.94 -3.47 2.45
C ALA A 128 8.72 -4.96 2.68
N THR A 129 8.58 -5.31 3.95
CA THR A 129 8.02 -6.58 4.38
C THR A 129 6.87 -6.30 5.33
N THR A 130 5.84 -7.14 5.28
CA THR A 130 4.72 -7.05 6.21
C THR A 130 4.34 -8.44 6.71
N THR A 131 4.00 -8.50 7.99
CA THR A 131 3.38 -9.66 8.63
C THR A 131 1.97 -9.31 9.05
N GLY A 132 1.10 -10.29 9.08
CA GLY A 132 -0.28 -10.09 9.48
C GLY A 132 -1.04 -11.39 9.64
N VAL A 133 -2.35 -11.26 9.81
CA VAL A 133 -3.30 -12.37 9.88
C VAL A 133 -4.27 -12.24 8.71
N LEU A 134 -4.48 -13.34 7.99
CA LEU A 134 -5.45 -13.44 6.91
C LEU A 134 -6.86 -13.76 7.44
N PRO A 135 -7.92 -13.45 6.67
CA PRO A 135 -9.28 -13.80 7.05
C PRO A 135 -9.45 -15.31 7.30
N GLY A 136 -9.93 -15.64 8.50
CA GLY A 136 -10.38 -16.98 8.85
C GLY A 136 -11.70 -17.33 8.16
N GLU A 137 -12.21 -18.55 8.40
CA GLU A 137 -13.42 -19.05 7.73
C GLU A 137 -14.63 -18.12 7.89
N ARG A 138 -14.92 -17.69 9.11
CA ARG A 138 -16.07 -16.80 9.40
C ARG A 138 -15.96 -15.45 8.69
N GLU A 139 -14.75 -14.89 8.63
CA GLU A 139 -14.48 -13.61 7.99
C GLU A 139 -14.59 -13.73 6.47
N ARG A 140 -14.08 -14.83 5.88
CA ARG A 140 -14.26 -15.15 4.45
C ARG A 140 -15.72 -15.29 4.07
N GLU A 141 -16.53 -15.97 4.87
CA GLU A 141 -17.97 -16.05 4.65
C GLU A 141 -18.65 -14.68 4.73
N ARG A 142 -18.18 -13.79 5.61
CA ARG A 142 -18.67 -12.39 5.61
C ARG A 142 -18.23 -11.64 4.37
N LEU A 143 -16.99 -11.80 3.90
CA LEU A 143 -16.52 -11.18 2.66
C LEU A 143 -17.38 -11.61 1.47
N LYS A 144 -17.70 -12.91 1.34
CA LYS A 144 -18.61 -13.41 0.29
C LYS A 144 -19.98 -12.72 0.33
N ARG A 145 -20.57 -12.57 1.53
CA ARG A 145 -21.84 -11.85 1.70
C ARG A 145 -21.72 -10.37 1.36
N MET A 146 -20.65 -9.70 1.82
CA MET A 146 -20.40 -8.29 1.48
C MET A 146 -20.32 -8.09 -0.03
N ILE A 147 -19.64 -8.97 -0.75
CA ILE A 147 -19.56 -8.93 -2.22
C ILE A 147 -20.95 -9.11 -2.84
N ALA A 148 -21.74 -10.10 -2.37
CA ALA A 148 -23.11 -10.31 -2.86
C ALA A 148 -24.05 -9.13 -2.54
N GLU A 149 -23.80 -8.41 -1.44
CA GLU A 149 -24.50 -7.19 -1.03
C GLU A 149 -24.02 -5.93 -1.81
N GLY A 150 -23.07 -6.06 -2.75
CA GLY A 150 -22.53 -4.95 -3.54
C GLY A 150 -21.45 -4.12 -2.84
N ASP A 151 -20.86 -4.66 -1.77
CA ASP A 151 -19.72 -4.13 -1.02
C ASP A 151 -19.86 -2.63 -0.68
N LEU A 152 -21.00 -2.28 -0.09
CA LEU A 152 -21.44 -0.88 0.06
C LEU A 152 -20.48 0.03 0.83
N SER A 153 -19.70 -0.53 1.75
CA SER A 153 -18.72 0.20 2.55
C SER A 153 -17.33 0.32 1.90
N ASN A 154 -17.10 -0.34 0.76
CA ASN A 154 -15.82 -0.29 0.08
C ASN A 154 -15.79 0.89 -0.90
N GLY A 155 -15.02 1.92 -0.56
CA GLY A 155 -14.84 3.10 -1.40
C GLY A 155 -13.94 2.87 -2.63
N ALA A 156 -13.31 1.70 -2.76
CA ALA A 156 -12.40 1.37 -3.86
C ALA A 156 -13.12 0.82 -5.12
N ARG A 157 -14.37 1.25 -5.37
CA ARG A 157 -15.19 0.82 -6.51
C ARG A 157 -14.57 1.20 -7.85
#